data_AF-A0A7C0X556-F1
#
_entry.id   AF-A0A7C0X556-F1
#
_cell.length_a   1.000
_cell.length_b   1.000
_cell.length_c   1.000
_cell.angle_alpha   90.00
_cell.angle_beta   90.00
_cell.angle_gamma   90.00
#
_symmetry.space_group_name_H-M   'P 1'
#
loop_
_entity.id
_entity.type
_entity.pdbx_description
1 polymer ?
#
loop_
_entity_poly.entity_id
_entity_poly.type
_entity_poly.pdbx_seq_one_letter_code
_entity_poly.pdbx_strand_id
1 'polypeptide(L)'
;IIEGIYQATKDSQENLEAMRELEKLSGQIDKIVDAIANVAIQISMLAVTGAVEAARAGEYGKGFAVVSSDIQNLASDAAQNAEQIKDLVKAIQDQILFVRSDLAEIADNSLTEAEKARSTAENLDRAEQDMSKVLRGSEEIRSAAEEIVTAVSQAKTGIDQIATAAEEAKTATAQAAAAAKQQAQGAEELAAAIEEIASTADELQNG
;
A
#
# COMPACT_ATOMS: atom_id res chain seq x y z
N ILE A 1 3.98 -3.06 9.99
CA ILE A 1 3.53 -1.66 9.75
C ILE A 1 2.27 -1.38 10.55
N ILE A 2 1.13 -2.04 10.28
CA ILE A 2 -0.14 -1.82 11.00
C ILE A 2 0.03 -2.00 12.52
N GLU A 3 0.69 -3.06 12.97
CA GLU A 3 0.97 -3.31 14.40
C GLU A 3 1.81 -2.21 15.06
N GLY A 4 2.78 -1.65 14.33
CA GLY A 4 3.59 -0.53 14.82
C GLY A 4 2.79 0.77 14.96
N ILE A 5 1.81 1.01 14.07
CA ILE A 5 0.92 2.17 14.15
C ILE A 5 -0.06 2.03 15.33
N TYR A 6 -0.57 0.83 15.58
CA TYR A 6 -1.37 0.54 16.78
C TYR A 6 -0.56 0.77 18.07
N GLN A 7 0.69 0.32 18.10
CA GLN A 7 1.56 0.56 19.25
C GLN A 7 1.82 2.07 19.45
N ALA A 8 2.11 2.82 18.39
CA ALA A 8 2.30 4.28 18.47
C ALA A 8 1.04 5.02 18.96
N THR A 9 -0.15 4.56 18.57
CA THR A 9 -1.42 5.10 19.04
C THR A 9 -1.62 4.82 20.53
N LYS A 10 -1.28 3.60 20.97
CA LYS A 10 -1.33 3.20 22.37
C LYS A 10 -0.34 4.01 23.23
N ASP A 11 0.90 4.14 22.78
CA ASP A 11 1.92 4.93 23.46
C ASP A 11 1.50 6.41 23.57
N SER A 12 0.86 6.96 22.53
CA SER A 12 0.30 8.32 22.57
C SER A 12 -0.83 8.45 23.58
N GLN A 13 -1.68 7.43 23.75
CA GLN A 13 -2.72 7.41 24.79
C GLN A 13 -2.11 7.35 26.20
N GLU A 14 -1.11 6.51 26.43
CA GLU A 14 -0.39 6.43 27.71
C GLU A 14 0.29 7.76 28.05
N ASN A 15 0.92 8.40 27.06
CA ASN A 15 1.52 9.73 27.23
C ASN A 15 0.48 10.82 27.54
N LEU A 16 -0.71 10.77 26.93
CA LEU A 16 -1.81 11.68 27.26
C LEU A 16 -2.28 11.53 28.70
N GLU A 17 -2.28 10.32 29.25
CA GLU A 17 -2.57 10.09 30.67
C GLU A 17 -1.49 10.68 31.57
N ALA A 18 -0.21 10.45 31.25
CA ALA A 18 0.91 11.05 31.98
C ALA A 18 0.86 12.59 31.97
N MET A 19 0.47 13.20 30.84
CA MET A 19 0.29 14.66 30.76
C MET A 19 -0.85 15.17 31.63
N ARG A 20 -1.95 14.41 31.80
CA ARG A 20 -3.02 14.77 32.75
C ARG A 20 -2.55 14.72 34.20
N GLU A 21 -1.68 13.76 34.54
CA GLU A 21 -1.08 13.72 35.88
C GLU A 21 -0.16 14.92 36.12
N LEU A 22 0.67 15.28 35.13
CA LEU A 22 1.52 16.48 35.19
C LEU A 22 0.71 17.77 35.33
N GLU A 23 -0.41 17.90 34.63
CA GLU A 23 -1.33 19.04 34.76
C GLU A 23 -1.86 19.15 36.21
N LYS A 24 -2.26 18.02 36.80
CA LYS A 24 -2.72 17.97 38.19
C LYS A 24 -1.62 18.35 39.18
N LEU A 25 -0.40 17.82 39.00
CA LEU A 25 0.75 18.18 39.84
C LEU A 25 1.09 19.67 39.72
N SER A 26 1.12 20.20 38.49
CA SER A 26 1.38 21.62 38.25
C SER A 26 0.34 22.51 38.92
N GLY A 27 -0.95 22.15 38.86
CA GLY A 27 -2.01 22.86 39.58
C GLY A 27 -1.93 22.76 41.11
N GLN A 28 -1.28 21.72 41.65
CA GLN A 28 -0.97 21.65 43.09
C GLN A 28 0.18 22.58 43.46
N ILE A 29 1.21 22.67 42.62
CA ILE A 29 2.34 23.58 42.81
C ILE A 29 1.84 25.04 42.81
N ASP A 30 0.98 25.42 41.85
CA ASP A 30 0.38 26.76 41.77
C ASP A 30 -0.28 27.18 43.10
N LYS A 31 -1.07 26.29 43.71
CA LYS A 31 -1.71 26.53 45.02
C LYS A 31 -0.70 26.69 46.16
N ILE A 32 0.40 25.93 46.14
CA ILE A 32 1.46 26.03 47.15
C ILE A 32 2.19 27.37 47.01
N VAL A 33 2.51 27.77 45.77
CA VAL A 33 3.18 29.04 45.47
C VAL A 33 2.30 30.22 45.90
N ASP A 34 0.99 30.17 45.62
CA ASP A 34 0.03 31.16 46.11
C ASP A 34 0.00 31.23 47.64
N ALA A 35 0.06 30.08 48.34
CA ALA A 35 0.12 30.06 49.80
C ALA A 35 1.43 30.69 50.32
N ILE A 36 2.58 30.41 49.68
CA ILE A 36 3.88 31.01 50.03
C ILE A 36 3.86 32.53 49.82
N ALA A 37 3.33 33.01 48.69
CA ALA A 37 3.19 34.44 48.41
C ALA A 37 2.34 35.14 49.48
N ASN A 38 1.22 34.53 49.88
CA ASN A 38 0.37 35.03 50.96
C ASN A 38 1.10 35.06 52.32
N VAL A 39 1.87 34.02 52.66
CA VAL A 39 2.68 33.99 53.89
C VAL A 39 3.76 35.07 53.87
N ALA A 40 4.43 35.29 52.74
CA ALA A 40 5.43 36.34 52.58
C ALA A 40 4.82 37.74 52.82
N ILE A 41 3.63 38.01 52.27
CA ILE A 41 2.89 39.26 52.52
C ILE A 41 2.54 39.42 54.01
N GLN A 42 2.09 38.34 54.67
CA GLN A 42 1.78 38.37 56.11
C GLN A 42 3.03 38.66 56.96
N ILE A 43 4.17 38.03 56.66
CA ILE A 43 5.44 38.28 57.34
C ILE A 43 5.87 39.74 57.13
N SER A 44 5.73 40.27 55.92
CA SER A 44 6.03 41.68 55.64
C SER A 44 5.14 42.63 56.46
N MET A 45 3.85 42.33 56.62
CA MET A 45 2.94 43.14 57.45
C MET A 45 3.28 43.07 58.95
N LEU A 46 3.66 41.88 59.45
CA LEU A 46 4.16 41.69 60.81
C LEU A 46 5.45 42.49 61.06
N ALA A 47 6.37 42.49 60.10
CA ALA A 47 7.62 43.24 60.16
C ALA A 47 7.40 44.75 60.20
N VAL A 48 6.46 45.28 59.40
CA VAL A 48 6.07 46.70 59.45
C VAL A 48 5.50 47.06 60.83
N THR A 49 4.65 46.20 61.38
CA THR A 49 4.08 46.42 62.73
C THR A 49 5.17 46.40 63.80
N GLY A 50 6.15 45.51 63.69
CA GLY A 50 7.33 45.45 64.56
C GLY A 50 8.22 46.69 64.45
N ALA A 51 8.42 47.22 63.24
CA ALA A 51 9.18 48.45 63.01
C ALA A 51 8.49 49.68 63.64
N VAL A 52 7.14 49.74 63.58
CA VAL A 52 6.35 50.80 64.22
C VAL A 52 6.47 50.75 65.74
N GLU A 53 6.35 49.57 66.34
CA GLU A 53 6.46 49.42 67.81
C GLU A 53 7.90 49.66 68.29
N ALA A 54 8.90 49.28 67.49
CA ALA A 54 10.30 49.61 67.74
C ALA A 54 10.57 51.13 67.71
N ALA A 55 9.97 51.86 66.76
CA ALA A 55 10.04 53.32 66.73
C ALA A 55 9.38 53.96 67.95
N ARG A 56 8.28 53.36 68.44
CA ARG A 56 7.55 53.81 69.64
C ARG A 56 8.34 53.63 70.93
N ALA A 57 9.21 52.61 71.01
CA ALA A 57 10.10 52.37 72.15
C ALA A 57 11.33 53.31 72.21
N GLY A 58 11.52 54.19 71.22
CA GLY A 58 12.59 55.19 71.21
C GLY A 58 14.00 54.59 71.16
N GLU A 59 14.91 55.05 72.03
CA GLU A 59 16.31 54.60 72.05
C GLU A 59 16.46 53.09 72.33
N TYR A 60 15.55 52.50 73.12
CA TYR A 60 15.59 51.07 73.46
C TYR A 60 15.12 50.15 72.31
N GLY A 61 14.45 50.71 71.29
CA GLY A 61 13.91 49.97 70.15
C GLY A 61 14.83 49.92 68.92
N LYS A 62 15.96 50.63 68.92
CA LYS A 62 16.85 50.74 67.74
C LYS A 62 17.30 49.38 67.18
N GLY A 63 17.62 48.41 68.04
CA GLY A 63 18.00 47.05 67.60
C GLY A 63 16.83 46.28 66.98
N PHE A 64 15.62 46.40 67.54
CA PHE A 64 14.41 45.76 67.01
C PHE A 64 13.94 46.38 65.69
N ALA A 65 14.20 47.67 65.48
CA ALA A 65 13.90 48.35 64.21
C ALA A 65 14.76 47.79 63.06
N VAL A 66 16.05 47.52 63.30
CA VAL A 66 16.94 46.90 62.30
C VAL A 66 16.49 45.50 61.95
N VAL A 67 16.21 44.65 62.95
CA VAL A 67 15.73 43.28 62.73
C VAL A 67 14.39 43.28 61.98
N SER A 68 13.49 44.19 62.30
CA SER A 68 12.20 44.31 61.59
C SER A 68 12.39 44.72 60.13
N SER A 69 13.34 45.62 59.84
CA SER A 69 13.70 45.98 58.47
C SER A 69 14.29 44.80 57.69
N ASP A 70 15.13 43.99 58.32
CA ASP A 70 15.72 42.80 57.67
C ASP A 70 14.65 41.75 57.36
N ILE A 71 13.72 41.50 58.31
CA ILE A 71 12.58 40.58 58.08
C ILE A 71 11.69 41.10 56.94
N GLN A 72 11.46 42.41 56.87
CA GLN A 72 10.67 43.01 55.78
C GLN A 72 11.34 42.78 54.41
N ASN A 73 12.65 42.97 54.33
CA ASN A 73 13.41 42.73 53.10
C ASN A 73 13.36 41.25 52.70
N LEU A 74 13.59 40.31 53.63
CA LEU A 74 13.47 38.87 53.37
C LEU A 74 12.05 38.47 52.91
N ALA A 75 11.02 39.07 53.49
CA ALA A 75 9.64 38.82 53.12
C ALA A 75 9.31 39.34 51.71
N SER A 76 9.84 40.52 51.35
CA SER A 76 9.72 41.08 50.00
C SER A 76 10.42 40.19 48.97
N ASP A 77 11.66 39.75 49.26
CA ASP A 77 12.41 38.85 48.40
C ASP A 77 11.68 37.50 48.23
N ALA A 78 11.11 36.96 49.31
CA ALA A 78 10.32 35.73 49.24
C ALA A 78 9.06 35.88 48.37
N ALA A 79 8.36 37.02 48.47
CA ALA A 79 7.19 37.32 47.63
C ALA A 79 7.58 37.45 46.15
N GLN A 80 8.69 38.12 45.85
CA GLN A 80 9.19 38.24 44.48
C GLN A 80 9.58 36.89 43.88
N ASN A 81 10.29 36.05 44.66
CA ASN A 81 10.64 34.69 44.22
C ASN A 81 9.38 33.83 43.99
N ALA A 82 8.35 33.96 44.85
CA ALA A 82 7.09 33.25 44.66
C ALA A 82 6.39 33.66 43.35
N GLU A 83 6.40 34.94 43.00
CA GLU A 83 5.84 35.42 41.72
C GLU A 83 6.62 34.86 40.52
N GLN A 84 7.95 34.83 40.60
CA GLN A 84 8.78 34.21 39.56
C GLN A 84 8.49 32.71 39.39
N ILE A 85 8.31 31.97 40.50
CA ILE A 85 7.93 30.56 40.45
C ILE A 85 6.54 30.42 39.81
N LYS A 86 5.60 31.31 40.12
CA LYS A 86 4.26 31.29 39.53
C LYS A 86 4.28 31.45 38.01
N ASP A 87 5.13 32.35 37.51
CA ASP A 87 5.33 32.51 36.06
C ASP A 87 5.92 31.25 35.42
N LEU A 88 6.89 30.60 36.07
CA LEU A 88 7.42 29.30 35.61
C LEU A 88 6.34 28.21 35.59
N VAL A 89 5.50 28.15 36.62
CA VAL A 89 4.41 27.15 36.71
C VAL A 89 3.41 27.36 35.58
N LYS A 90 3.04 28.60 35.26
CA LYS A 90 2.18 28.91 34.10
C LYS A 90 2.84 28.47 32.79
N ALA A 91 4.11 28.77 32.59
CA ALA A 91 4.84 28.32 31.40
C ALA A 91 4.85 26.78 31.26
N ILE A 92 4.98 26.05 32.37
CA ILE A 92 4.87 24.59 32.40
C ILE A 92 3.45 24.14 32.02
N GLN A 93 2.40 24.79 32.54
CA GLN A 93 1.01 24.46 32.19
C GLN A 93 0.74 24.67 30.70
N ASP A 94 1.20 25.78 30.13
CA ASP A 94 1.07 26.07 28.70
C ASP A 94 1.80 25.01 27.86
N GLN A 95 3.00 24.61 28.27
CA GLN A 95 3.76 23.56 27.59
C GLN A 95 3.06 22.19 27.67
N ILE A 96 2.43 21.85 28.80
CA ILE A 96 1.63 20.63 28.93
C ILE A 96 0.44 20.64 27.95
N LEU A 97 -0.26 21.78 27.83
CA LEU A 97 -1.36 21.91 26.89
C LEU A 97 -0.91 21.76 25.43
N PHE A 98 0.22 22.37 25.08
CA PHE A 98 0.82 22.22 23.75
C PHE A 98 1.13 20.74 23.43
N VAL A 99 1.86 20.06 24.33
CA VAL A 99 2.24 18.65 24.12
C VAL A 99 1.02 17.74 24.05
N ARG A 100 -0.05 18.02 24.83
CA ARG A 100 -1.31 17.27 24.74
C ARG A 100 -1.99 17.43 23.39
N SER A 101 -1.98 18.64 22.83
CA SER A 101 -2.53 18.89 21.49
C SER A 101 -1.76 18.11 20.43
N ASP A 102 -0.43 18.18 20.46
CA ASP A 102 0.45 17.44 19.55
C ASP A 102 0.21 15.92 19.64
N LEU A 103 0.14 15.36 20.86
CA LEU A 103 -0.12 13.94 21.06
C LEU A 103 -1.49 13.50 20.54
N ALA A 104 -2.51 14.36 20.67
CA ALA A 104 -3.84 14.07 20.14
C ALA A 104 -3.84 14.05 18.61
N GLU A 105 -3.16 15.00 17.97
CA GLU A 105 -2.99 15.05 16.51
C GLU A 105 -2.21 13.83 15.99
N ILE A 106 -1.12 13.45 16.69
CA ILE A 106 -0.33 12.25 16.35
C ILE A 106 -1.20 10.98 16.41
N ALA A 107 -2.05 10.86 17.44
CA ALA A 107 -2.93 9.70 17.59
C ALA A 107 -3.97 9.62 16.44
N ASP A 108 -4.56 10.74 16.05
CA ASP A 108 -5.55 10.80 14.96
C ASP A 108 -4.91 10.50 13.59
N ASN A 109 -3.76 11.10 13.31
CA ASN A 109 -3.00 10.86 12.09
C ASN A 109 -2.53 9.39 12.01
N SER A 110 -2.12 8.81 13.14
CA SER A 110 -1.75 7.39 13.22
C SER A 110 -2.92 6.48 12.84
N LEU A 111 -4.12 6.75 13.36
CA LEU A 111 -5.30 5.95 13.03
C LEU A 111 -5.63 6.00 11.53
N THR A 112 -5.61 7.20 10.95
CA THR A 112 -5.82 7.40 9.51
C THR A 112 -4.78 6.66 8.67
N GLU A 113 -3.51 6.68 9.09
CA GLU A 113 -2.45 5.98 8.39
C GLU A 113 -2.58 4.45 8.50
N ALA A 114 -3.07 3.93 9.64
CA ALA A 114 -3.36 2.51 9.78
C ALA A 114 -4.46 2.04 8.80
N GLU A 115 -5.51 2.84 8.61
CA GLU A 115 -6.58 2.53 7.66
C GLU A 115 -6.07 2.50 6.21
N LYS A 116 -5.24 3.48 5.82
CA LYS A 116 -4.59 3.51 4.50
C LYS A 116 -3.67 2.32 4.29
N ALA A 117 -2.87 1.97 5.30
CA ALA A 117 -1.98 0.81 5.26
C ALA A 117 -2.77 -0.49 5.09
N ARG A 118 -3.92 -0.62 5.77
CA ARG A 118 -4.84 -1.75 5.60
C ARG A 118 -5.41 -1.84 4.20
N SER A 119 -5.93 -0.73 3.66
CA SER A 119 -6.46 -0.70 2.30
C SER A 119 -5.39 -1.06 1.26
N THR A 120 -4.16 -0.59 1.47
CA THR A 120 -3.02 -0.92 0.60
C THR A 120 -2.69 -2.42 0.65
N ALA A 121 -2.71 -3.03 1.84
CA ALA A 121 -2.49 -4.47 2.00
C ALA A 121 -3.58 -5.29 1.27
N GLU A 122 -4.84 -4.89 1.37
CA GLU A 122 -5.95 -5.55 0.66
C GLU A 122 -5.81 -5.44 -0.86
N ASN A 123 -5.34 -4.29 -1.36
CA ASN A 123 -5.07 -4.11 -2.80
C ASN A 123 -3.90 -4.97 -3.28
N LEU A 124 -2.85 -5.14 -2.47
CA LEU A 124 -1.73 -6.01 -2.79
C LEU A 124 -2.14 -7.49 -2.83
N ASP A 125 -2.99 -7.94 -1.89
CA ASP A 125 -3.53 -9.29 -1.90
C ASP A 125 -4.34 -9.56 -3.18
N ARG A 126 -5.18 -8.61 -3.60
CA ARG A 126 -5.90 -8.70 -4.88
C ARG A 126 -4.95 -8.77 -6.08
N ALA A 127 -3.91 -7.94 -6.10
CA ALA A 127 -2.93 -7.93 -7.17
C ALA A 127 -2.18 -9.28 -7.26
N GLU A 128 -1.85 -9.89 -6.11
CA GLU A 128 -1.24 -11.22 -6.06
C GLU A 128 -2.18 -12.30 -6.65
N GLN A 129 -3.46 -12.27 -6.26
CA GLN A 129 -4.46 -13.19 -6.80
C GLN A 129 -4.64 -13.04 -8.32
N ASP A 130 -4.67 -11.81 -8.83
CA ASP A 130 -4.79 -11.55 -10.25
C ASP A 130 -3.52 -11.98 -11.02
N MET A 131 -2.33 -11.76 -10.44
CA MET A 131 -1.08 -12.25 -11.01
C MET A 131 -1.06 -13.79 -11.09
N SER A 132 -1.60 -14.48 -10.08
CA SER A 132 -1.75 -15.94 -10.11
C SER A 132 -2.66 -16.42 -11.25
N LYS A 133 -3.77 -15.70 -11.52
CA LYS A 133 -4.65 -16.00 -12.66
C LYS A 133 -3.94 -15.78 -14.00
N VAL A 134 -3.18 -14.69 -14.12
CA VAL A 134 -2.40 -14.39 -15.33
C VAL A 134 -1.36 -15.48 -15.60
N LEU A 135 -0.64 -15.93 -14.58
CA LEU A 135 0.34 -17.02 -14.71
C LEU A 135 -0.34 -18.33 -15.18
N ARG A 136 -1.50 -18.67 -14.61
CA ARG A 136 -2.27 -19.84 -15.05
C ARG A 136 -2.74 -19.72 -16.50
N GLY A 137 -3.28 -18.56 -16.88
CA GLY A 137 -3.70 -18.31 -18.27
C GLY A 137 -2.52 -18.38 -19.25
N SER A 138 -1.33 -17.91 -18.84
CA SER A 138 -0.12 -18.03 -19.65
C SER A 138 0.32 -19.48 -19.86
N GLU A 139 0.14 -20.34 -18.85
CA GLU A 139 0.43 -21.77 -18.95
C GLU A 139 -0.52 -22.47 -19.91
N GLU A 140 -1.82 -22.16 -19.82
CA GLU A 140 -2.85 -22.68 -20.74
C GLU A 140 -2.57 -22.26 -22.19
N ILE A 141 -2.20 -20.99 -22.41
CA ILE A 141 -1.80 -20.48 -23.74
C ILE A 141 -0.58 -21.22 -24.26
N ARG A 142 0.43 -21.48 -23.42
CA ARG A 142 1.62 -22.24 -23.82
C ARG A 142 1.24 -23.65 -24.29
N SER A 143 0.43 -24.35 -23.50
CA SER A 143 -0.03 -25.71 -23.86
C SER A 143 -0.82 -25.71 -25.18
N ALA A 144 -1.73 -24.75 -25.36
CA ALA A 144 -2.49 -24.63 -26.60
C ALA A 144 -1.59 -24.34 -27.81
N ALA A 145 -0.53 -23.53 -27.62
CA ALA A 145 0.43 -23.25 -28.69
C ALA A 145 1.21 -24.52 -29.10
N GLU A 146 1.58 -25.39 -28.16
CA GLU A 146 2.24 -26.66 -28.45
C GLU A 146 1.33 -27.62 -29.23
N GLU A 147 0.04 -27.68 -28.88
CA GLU A 147 -0.96 -28.43 -29.64
C GLU A 147 -1.12 -27.91 -31.07
N ILE A 148 -1.17 -26.58 -31.24
CA ILE A 148 -1.25 -25.94 -32.56
C ILE A 148 -0.04 -26.30 -33.42
N VAL A 149 1.18 -26.24 -32.86
CA VAL A 149 2.40 -26.62 -33.59
C VAL A 149 2.31 -28.07 -34.07
N THR A 150 1.80 -28.97 -33.22
CA THR A 150 1.60 -30.39 -33.58
C THR A 150 0.57 -30.54 -34.70
N ALA A 151 -0.57 -29.86 -34.60
CA ALA A 151 -1.63 -29.90 -35.60
C ALA A 151 -1.15 -29.36 -36.96
N VAL A 152 -0.37 -28.27 -36.97
CA VAL A 152 0.21 -27.70 -38.18
C VAL A 152 1.20 -28.67 -38.84
N SER A 153 2.02 -29.37 -38.04
CA SER A 153 2.94 -30.39 -38.55
C SER A 153 2.19 -31.54 -39.23
N GLN A 154 1.12 -32.04 -38.60
CA GLN A 154 0.27 -33.09 -39.17
C GLN A 154 -0.43 -32.63 -40.46
N ALA A 155 -0.96 -31.40 -40.47
CA ALA A 155 -1.58 -30.82 -41.65
C ALA A 155 -0.59 -30.73 -42.82
N LYS A 156 0.66 -30.33 -42.55
CA LYS A 156 1.73 -30.32 -43.55
C LYS A 156 1.96 -31.71 -44.14
N THR A 157 2.07 -32.74 -43.32
CA THR A 157 2.22 -34.13 -43.79
C THR A 157 1.02 -34.57 -44.65
N GLY A 158 -0.20 -34.21 -44.26
CA GLY A 158 -1.39 -34.48 -45.06
C GLY A 158 -1.36 -33.80 -46.43
N ILE A 159 -0.88 -32.54 -46.50
CA ILE A 159 -0.69 -31.82 -47.76
C ILE A 159 0.34 -32.52 -48.66
N ASP A 160 1.47 -32.96 -48.09
CA ASP A 160 2.51 -33.69 -48.85
C ASP A 160 1.97 -35.02 -49.44
N GLN A 161 1.10 -35.72 -48.70
CA GLN A 161 0.42 -36.93 -49.17
C GLN A 161 -0.57 -36.63 -50.30
N ILE A 162 -1.37 -35.57 -50.16
CA ILE A 162 -2.30 -35.12 -51.21
C ILE A 162 -1.54 -34.76 -52.49
N ALA A 163 -0.42 -34.03 -52.35
CA ALA A 163 0.42 -33.67 -53.49
C ALA A 163 0.97 -34.92 -54.21
N THR A 164 1.41 -35.92 -53.43
CA THR A 164 1.89 -37.20 -53.97
C THR A 164 0.77 -37.94 -54.71
N ALA A 165 -0.40 -38.08 -54.10
CA ALA A 165 -1.55 -38.75 -54.71
C ALA A 165 -2.04 -38.04 -56.00
N ALA A 166 -1.95 -36.71 -56.04
CA ALA A 166 -2.28 -35.93 -57.23
C ALA A 166 -1.33 -36.22 -58.42
N GLU A 167 -0.03 -36.38 -58.17
CA GLU A 167 0.94 -36.72 -59.22
C GLU A 167 0.77 -38.17 -59.72
N GLU A 168 0.45 -39.11 -58.82
CA GLU A 168 0.08 -40.48 -59.19
C GLU A 168 -1.19 -40.51 -60.05
N ALA A 169 -2.24 -39.77 -59.65
CA ALA A 169 -3.49 -39.66 -60.40
C ALA A 169 -3.29 -39.07 -61.80
N LYS A 170 -2.45 -38.04 -61.92
CA LYS A 170 -2.03 -37.46 -63.21
C LYS A 170 -1.34 -38.49 -64.09
N THR A 171 -0.42 -39.29 -63.53
CA THR A 171 0.26 -40.36 -64.25
C THR A 171 -0.71 -41.43 -64.73
N ALA A 172 -1.60 -41.90 -63.85
CA ALA A 172 -2.63 -42.88 -64.18
C ALA A 172 -3.58 -42.36 -65.28
N THR A 173 -3.97 -41.08 -65.22
CA THR A 173 -4.81 -40.44 -66.23
C THR A 173 -4.11 -40.38 -67.59
N ALA A 174 -2.81 -40.07 -67.61
CA ALA A 174 -2.01 -40.07 -68.84
C ALA A 174 -1.91 -41.48 -69.46
N GLN A 175 -1.72 -42.51 -68.63
CA GLN A 175 -1.71 -43.91 -69.07
C GLN A 175 -3.08 -44.34 -69.62
N ALA A 176 -4.17 -43.99 -68.93
CA ALA A 176 -5.53 -44.28 -69.38
C ALA A 176 -5.85 -43.60 -70.72
N ALA A 177 -5.43 -42.34 -70.90
CA ALA A 177 -5.59 -41.62 -72.17
C ALA A 177 -4.79 -42.30 -73.31
N ALA A 178 -3.56 -42.74 -73.05
CA ALA A 178 -2.76 -43.48 -74.02
C ALA A 178 -3.41 -44.82 -74.40
N ALA A 179 -3.90 -45.58 -73.41
CA ALA A 179 -4.60 -46.84 -73.65
C ALA A 179 -5.89 -46.64 -74.45
N ALA A 180 -6.68 -45.61 -74.12
CA ALA A 180 -7.89 -45.26 -74.87
C ALA A 180 -7.57 -44.91 -76.33
N LYS A 181 -6.46 -44.21 -76.60
CA LYS A 181 -6.00 -43.92 -77.96
C LYS A 181 -5.63 -45.18 -78.72
N GLN A 182 -4.89 -46.10 -78.10
CA GLN A 182 -4.54 -47.39 -78.71
C GLN A 182 -5.79 -48.24 -78.99
N GLN A 183 -6.75 -48.26 -78.06
CA GLN A 183 -8.00 -48.98 -78.23
C GLN A 183 -8.84 -48.40 -79.38
N ALA A 184 -8.88 -47.07 -79.53
CA ALA A 184 -9.54 -46.43 -80.66
C ALA A 184 -8.89 -46.81 -81.99
N GLN A 185 -7.55 -46.79 -82.09
CA GLN A 185 -6.83 -47.25 -83.29
C GLN A 185 -7.11 -48.72 -83.60
N GLY A 186 -7.04 -49.60 -82.60
CA GLY A 186 -7.34 -51.02 -82.80
C GLY A 186 -8.79 -51.26 -83.23
N ALA A 187 -9.74 -50.43 -82.77
CA ALA A 187 -11.13 -50.50 -83.23
C ALA A 187 -11.29 -50.04 -84.69
N GLU A 188 -10.55 -49.00 -85.13
CA GLU A 188 -10.50 -48.57 -86.54
C GLU A 188 -9.91 -49.66 -87.45
N GLU A 189 -8.80 -50.29 -87.04
CA GLU A 189 -8.18 -51.40 -87.77
C GLU A 189 -9.12 -52.61 -87.87
N LEU A 190 -9.82 -52.94 -86.78
CA LEU A 190 -10.80 -54.03 -86.76
C LEU A 190 -11.97 -53.72 -87.71
N ALA A 191 -12.47 -52.48 -87.72
CA ALA A 191 -13.53 -52.06 -88.63
C ALA A 191 -13.10 -52.19 -90.10
N ALA A 192 -11.88 -51.75 -90.45
CA ALA A 192 -11.34 -51.90 -91.79
C ALA A 192 -11.20 -53.38 -92.21
N ALA A 193 -10.72 -54.24 -91.31
CA ALA A 193 -10.63 -55.68 -91.56
C ALA A 193 -12.01 -56.32 -91.75
N ILE A 194 -13.03 -55.89 -91.00
CA ILE A 194 -14.41 -56.35 -91.18
C ILE A 194 -14.96 -55.93 -92.55
N GLU A 195 -14.69 -54.70 -93.00
CA GLU A 195 -15.06 -54.25 -94.36
C GLU A 195 -14.39 -55.07 -95.45
N GLU A 196 -13.10 -55.38 -95.30
CA GLU A 196 -12.34 -56.22 -96.24
C GLU A 196 -12.89 -57.65 -96.30
N ILE A 197 -13.18 -58.25 -95.13
CA ILE A 197 -13.81 -59.58 -95.04
C ILE A 197 -15.19 -59.56 -95.70
N ALA A 198 -16.00 -58.53 -95.46
CA ALA A 198 -17.31 -58.38 -96.07
C ALA A 198 -17.21 -58.30 -97.60
N SER A 199 -16.28 -57.49 -98.13
CA SER A 199 -16.01 -57.39 -99.56
C SER A 199 -15.59 -58.74 -100.17
N THR A 200 -14.67 -59.44 -99.51
CA THR A 200 -14.17 -60.74 -99.99
C THR A 200 -15.26 -61.82 -99.96
N ALA A 201 -16.11 -61.80 -98.94
CA ALA A 201 -17.26 -62.70 -98.85
C ALA A 201 -18.28 -62.44 -99.97
N ASP A 202 -18.51 -61.17 -100.32
CA ASP A 202 -19.42 -60.77 -101.41
C ASP A 202 -18.86 -61.17 -102.79
N GLU A 203 -17.54 -61.09 -102.98
CA GLU A 203 -16.84 -61.61 -104.18
C GLU A 203 -16.98 -63.14 -104.31
N LEU A 204 -16.81 -63.88 -103.22
CA LEU A 204 -16.98 -65.35 -103.21
C LEU A 204 -18.44 -65.79 -103.47
N GLN A 205 -19.42 -64.94 -103.17
CA GLN A 205 -20.83 -65.24 -103.35
C GLN A 205 -21.34 -64.91 -104.77
N ASN A 206 -20.66 -63.99 -105.48
CA ASN A 206 -21.01 -63.54 -106.83
C ASN A 206 -20.10 -64.11 -107.95
N GLY A 207 -19.12 -64.94 -107.61
CA GLY A 207 -18.31 -65.74 -108.55
C GLY A 207 -18.73 -67.20 -108.60
#